data_AF-A0A5C3LGX7-F1
#
_entry.id   AF-A0A5C3LGX7-F1
#
_cell.length_a   1.000
_cell.length_b   1.000
_cell.length_c   1.000
_cell.angle_alpha   90.00
_cell.angle_beta   90.00
_cell.angle_gamma   90.00
#
_symmetry.space_group_name_H-M   'P 1'
#
loop_
_entity.id
_entity.type
_entity.pdbx_description
1 polymer ?
#
loop_
_entity_poly.entity_id
_entity_poly.type
_entity_poly.pdbx_seq_one_letter_code
_entity_poly.pdbx_strand_id
1 'polypeptide(L)'
;MDPCNHSLTAMIPAQPVLPWKVSICVLHLIAALSSVIRVYYRHRTRRLWWDDYASIVPAVFECFTAVVIWLRLRSFDDSEHSRRLKVTYSYMNTAAFGFVIWWSRISLALAVVRITPVWSKTRPWVIGFTCAFVLNWIVIVLGMTLNCVVNEPWKYLKGNILTCGPARVMTLLSVTTDIIGDMLLVGFPLYRLWSITLRPAQRRLVLLVFSTSVLTLVAATAVAIVSYGSLLKGPGVKLVWLMTVNIEQSISVIACNLPVLISWGYRVFSCDDDNESGDHITPHWSHIAPGGLSMPTFVPTDSSGNHSQTSENGIQISASDTSLHSEIKTQQDESVIEEWKTVEGVLKSTSGKYITV
;
A
#
# COMPACT_ATOMS: atom_id res chain seq x y z
N MET A 1 7.60 -40.23 -32.16
CA MET A 1 7.88 -40.45 -30.73
C MET A 1 8.75 -39.29 -30.29
N ASP A 2 8.13 -38.22 -29.78
CA ASP A 2 8.86 -37.05 -29.28
C ASP A 2 9.06 -37.20 -27.77
N PRO A 3 10.30 -37.38 -27.28
CA PRO A 3 10.60 -37.38 -25.87
C PRO A 3 10.84 -35.93 -25.40
N CYS A 4 10.59 -35.66 -24.12
CA CYS A 4 10.94 -34.40 -23.43
C CYS A 4 10.03 -33.18 -23.64
N ASN A 5 8.74 -33.32 -23.35
CA ASN A 5 7.95 -32.21 -22.79
C ASN A 5 7.21 -32.68 -21.53
N HIS A 6 7.97 -33.10 -20.51
CA HIS A 6 7.44 -33.17 -19.14
C HIS A 6 7.25 -31.74 -18.65
N SER A 7 6.16 -31.09 -19.08
CA SER A 7 5.66 -29.90 -18.40
C SER A 7 5.41 -30.30 -16.95
N LEU A 8 6.26 -29.80 -16.05
CA LEU A 8 6.22 -30.06 -14.61
C LEU A 8 4.91 -29.50 -14.04
N THR A 9 3.83 -30.27 -14.21
CA THR A 9 2.48 -29.90 -13.77
C THR A 9 2.20 -30.65 -12.48
N ALA A 10 2.11 -29.90 -11.39
CA ALA A 10 1.77 -30.44 -10.08
C ALA A 10 0.25 -30.63 -10.00
N MET A 11 -0.18 -31.85 -9.72
CA MET A 11 -1.58 -32.18 -9.49
C MET A 11 -1.91 -31.93 -8.01
N ILE A 12 -2.79 -30.95 -7.73
CA ILE A 12 -3.22 -30.62 -6.38
C ILE A 12 -4.47 -31.42 -6.02
N PRO A 13 -4.41 -32.32 -5.01
CA PRO A 13 -5.57 -33.06 -4.55
C PRO A 13 -6.59 -32.15 -3.84
N ALA A 14 -7.80 -32.65 -3.63
CA ALA A 14 -8.81 -31.94 -2.85
C ALA A 14 -8.26 -31.57 -1.46
N GLN A 15 -8.40 -30.31 -1.09
CA GLN A 15 -7.82 -29.76 0.14
C GLN A 15 -8.89 -29.69 1.24
N PRO A 16 -8.53 -29.93 2.52
CA PRO A 16 -9.46 -29.83 3.63
C PRO A 16 -9.82 -28.36 3.88
N VAL A 17 -11.11 -28.01 3.78
CA VAL A 17 -11.57 -26.61 3.85
C VAL A 17 -11.44 -26.03 5.26
N LEU A 18 -11.65 -26.84 6.30
CA LEU A 18 -11.67 -26.36 7.69
C LEU A 18 -10.31 -25.83 8.18
N PRO A 19 -9.18 -26.53 8.00
CA PRO A 19 -7.86 -25.99 8.37
C PRO A 19 -7.55 -24.66 7.67
N TRP A 20 -7.85 -24.56 6.38
CA TRP A 20 -7.68 -23.31 5.62
C TRP A 20 -8.48 -22.15 6.23
N LYS A 21 -9.76 -22.37 6.57
CA LYS A 21 -10.61 -21.36 7.22
C LYS A 21 -10.02 -20.88 8.54
N VAL A 22 -9.57 -21.80 9.39
CA VAL A 22 -9.01 -21.47 10.70
C VAL A 22 -7.70 -20.69 10.53
N SER A 23 -6.77 -21.18 9.71
CA SER A 23 -5.48 -20.51 9.48
C SER A 23 -5.64 -19.08 8.94
N ILE A 24 -6.51 -18.90 7.94
CA ILE A 24 -6.76 -17.58 7.35
C ILE A 24 -7.46 -16.65 8.34
N CYS A 25 -8.41 -17.16 9.15
CA CYS A 25 -9.06 -16.37 10.19
C CYS A 25 -8.08 -15.87 11.26
N VAL A 26 -7.13 -16.73 11.67
CA VAL A 26 -6.05 -16.34 12.60
C VAL A 26 -5.17 -15.27 11.97
N LEU A 27 -4.82 -15.42 10.69
CA LEU A 27 -3.99 -14.46 9.97
C LEU A 27 -4.67 -13.08 9.85
N HIS A 28 -5.96 -13.06 9.49
CA HIS A 28 -6.76 -11.83 9.46
C HIS A 28 -6.89 -11.18 10.84
N LEU A 29 -7.03 -11.99 11.91
CA LEU A 29 -7.08 -11.47 13.27
C LEU A 29 -5.76 -10.80 13.67
N ILE A 30 -4.62 -11.44 13.37
CA ILE A 30 -3.29 -10.87 13.63
C ILE A 30 -3.12 -9.56 12.86
N ALA A 31 -3.51 -9.54 11.57
CA ALA A 31 -3.48 -8.36 10.74
C ALA A 31 -4.34 -7.22 11.32
N ALA A 32 -5.60 -7.49 11.69
CA ALA A 32 -6.48 -6.50 12.31
C ALA A 32 -5.93 -5.98 13.65
N LEU A 33 -5.44 -6.86 14.52
CA LEU A 33 -4.81 -6.48 15.79
C LEU A 33 -3.58 -5.60 15.58
N SER A 34 -2.77 -5.88 14.55
CA SER A 34 -1.61 -5.06 14.21
C SER A 34 -1.98 -3.60 13.90
N SER A 35 -3.11 -3.37 13.19
CA SER A 35 -3.65 -2.03 12.94
C SER A 35 -4.16 -1.36 14.22
N VAL A 36 -4.87 -2.12 15.07
CA VAL A 36 -5.39 -1.60 16.35
C VAL A 36 -4.24 -1.14 17.25
N ILE A 37 -3.20 -1.96 17.40
CA ILE A 37 -2.02 -1.62 18.21
C ILE A 37 -1.32 -0.37 17.66
N ARG A 38 -1.14 -0.29 16.33
CA ARG A 38 -0.58 0.90 15.67
C ARG A 38 -1.37 2.17 16.03
N VAL A 39 -2.68 2.14 15.84
CA VAL A 39 -3.56 3.29 16.05
C VAL A 39 -3.59 3.67 17.53
N TYR A 40 -3.73 2.69 18.43
CA TYR A 40 -3.70 2.91 19.87
C TYR A 40 -2.40 3.57 20.33
N TYR A 41 -1.25 3.04 19.89
CA TYR A 41 0.06 3.60 20.25
C TYR A 41 0.23 5.04 19.75
N ARG A 42 -0.16 5.33 18.50
CA ARG A 42 -0.02 6.67 17.94
C ARG A 42 -1.04 7.67 18.48
N HIS A 43 -2.24 7.21 18.83
CA HIS A 43 -3.21 7.99 19.59
C HIS A 43 -2.65 8.36 20.96
N ARG A 44 -2.10 7.37 21.69
CA ARG A 44 -1.51 7.58 23.03
C ARG A 44 -0.34 8.56 22.99
N THR A 45 0.49 8.50 21.95
CA THR A 45 1.64 9.41 21.78
C THR A 45 1.29 10.75 21.11
N ARG A 46 -0.01 11.04 20.87
CA ARG A 46 -0.51 12.28 20.22
C ARG A 46 0.13 12.54 18.86
N ARG A 47 0.44 11.47 18.11
CA ARG A 47 1.15 11.49 16.81
C ARG A 47 0.32 10.94 15.67
N LEU A 48 -1.01 10.99 15.79
CA LEU A 48 -1.94 10.58 14.74
C LEU A 48 -1.74 11.41 13.48
N TRP A 49 -1.84 10.74 12.34
CA TRP A 49 -1.71 11.38 11.03
C TRP A 49 -2.53 10.63 9.98
N TRP A 50 -2.61 11.16 8.76
CA TRP A 50 -3.41 10.58 7.67
C TRP A 50 -3.08 9.12 7.35
N ASP A 51 -1.83 8.70 7.55
CA ASP A 51 -1.43 7.31 7.35
C ASP A 51 -2.10 6.34 8.34
N ASP A 52 -2.44 6.81 9.54
CA ASP A 52 -3.11 6.01 10.57
C ASP A 52 -4.59 5.81 10.23
N TYR A 53 -5.27 6.86 9.76
CA TYR A 53 -6.65 6.74 9.30
C TYR A 53 -6.73 5.83 8.06
N ALA A 54 -5.77 5.96 7.14
CA ALA A 54 -5.67 5.06 5.99
C ALA A 54 -5.44 3.60 6.40
N SER A 55 -4.72 3.31 7.50
CA SER A 55 -4.54 1.93 8.00
C SER A 55 -5.76 1.32 8.69
N ILE A 56 -6.76 2.12 9.08
CA ILE A 56 -8.02 1.62 9.66
C ILE A 56 -8.88 0.97 8.58
N VAL A 57 -8.93 1.56 7.39
CA VAL A 57 -9.73 1.04 6.26
C VAL A 57 -9.41 -0.43 5.94
N PRO A 58 -8.15 -0.83 5.67
CA PRO A 58 -7.84 -2.23 5.39
C PRO A 58 -8.11 -3.14 6.60
N ALA A 59 -7.98 -2.64 7.84
CA ALA A 59 -8.30 -3.43 9.03
C ALA A 59 -9.80 -3.76 9.14
N VAL A 60 -10.67 -2.80 8.81
CA VAL A 60 -12.12 -3.03 8.77
C VAL A 60 -12.48 -4.04 7.68
N PHE A 61 -11.90 -3.89 6.49
CA PHE A 61 -12.13 -4.81 5.39
C PHE A 61 -11.52 -6.20 5.62
N GLU A 62 -10.45 -6.33 6.41
CA GLU A 62 -9.90 -7.60 6.87
C GLU A 62 -10.89 -8.35 7.76
N CYS A 63 -11.44 -7.70 8.79
CA CYS A 63 -12.49 -8.28 9.64
C CYS A 63 -13.70 -8.71 8.81
N PHE A 64 -14.12 -7.87 7.86
CA PHE A 64 -15.19 -8.18 6.93
C PHE A 64 -14.87 -9.39 6.05
N THR A 65 -13.65 -9.46 5.50
CA THR A 65 -13.19 -10.57 4.66
C THR A 65 -13.19 -11.88 5.44
N ALA A 66 -12.73 -11.88 6.69
CA ALA A 66 -12.79 -13.06 7.56
C ALA A 66 -14.23 -13.60 7.67
N VAL A 67 -15.21 -12.73 7.93
CA VAL A 67 -16.64 -13.13 7.98
C VAL A 67 -17.12 -13.66 6.62
N VAL A 68 -16.79 -12.96 5.52
CA VAL A 68 -17.19 -13.37 4.16
C VAL A 68 -16.61 -14.73 3.78
N ILE A 69 -15.38 -15.06 4.16
CA ILE A 69 -14.78 -16.39 3.92
C ILE A 69 -15.57 -17.49 4.61
N TRP A 70 -15.97 -17.27 5.88
CA TRP A 70 -16.79 -18.22 6.62
C TRP A 70 -18.12 -18.48 5.94
N LEU A 71 -18.76 -17.43 5.43
CA LEU A 71 -20.04 -17.49 4.71
C LEU A 71 -19.87 -18.12 3.33
N ARG A 72 -18.82 -17.78 2.58
CA ARG A 72 -18.55 -18.27 1.22
C ARG A 72 -18.25 -19.77 1.19
N LEU A 73 -17.56 -20.28 2.21
CA LEU A 73 -17.18 -21.68 2.35
C LEU A 73 -18.18 -22.48 3.19
N ARG A 74 -19.41 -22.00 3.34
CA ARG A 74 -20.52 -22.78 3.91
C ARG A 74 -21.03 -23.78 2.86
N SER A 75 -21.51 -24.93 3.32
CA SER A 75 -22.28 -25.83 2.44
C SER A 75 -23.59 -25.14 2.05
N PHE A 76 -23.88 -25.10 0.76
CA PHE A 76 -25.07 -24.49 0.20
C PHE A 76 -25.75 -25.51 -0.70
N ASP A 77 -27.08 -25.55 -0.65
CA ASP A 77 -27.88 -26.33 -1.58
C ASP A 77 -27.83 -25.73 -2.99
N ASP A 78 -28.29 -26.48 -3.99
CA ASP A 78 -28.35 -26.06 -5.40
C ASP A 78 -29.51 -25.08 -5.72
N SER A 79 -30.09 -24.46 -4.69
CA SER A 79 -31.17 -23.48 -4.85
C SER A 79 -30.70 -22.19 -5.52
N GLU A 80 -31.60 -21.53 -6.27
CA GLU A 80 -31.32 -20.24 -6.91
C GLU A 80 -30.89 -19.18 -5.87
N HIS A 81 -31.52 -19.21 -4.68
CA HIS A 81 -31.17 -18.32 -3.58
C HIS A 81 -29.72 -18.49 -3.12
N SER A 82 -29.27 -19.74 -2.95
CA SER A 82 -27.89 -20.04 -2.60
C SER A 82 -26.89 -19.57 -3.67
N ARG A 83 -27.26 -19.70 -4.95
CA ARG A 83 -26.44 -19.17 -6.05
C ARG A 83 -26.30 -17.65 -5.98
N ARG A 84 -27.40 -16.92 -5.73
CA ARG A 84 -27.36 -15.45 -5.56
C ARG A 84 -26.45 -15.05 -4.40
N LEU A 85 -26.54 -15.75 -3.26
CA LEU A 85 -25.64 -15.52 -2.12
C LEU A 85 -24.17 -15.77 -2.46
N LYS A 86 -23.85 -16.88 -3.14
CA LYS A 86 -22.48 -17.17 -3.61
C LYS A 86 -21.91 -16.06 -4.50
N VAL A 87 -22.74 -15.54 -5.41
CA VAL A 87 -22.40 -14.41 -6.28
C VAL A 87 -22.13 -13.15 -5.45
N THR A 88 -23.02 -12.79 -4.52
CA THR A 88 -22.85 -11.63 -3.64
C THR A 88 -21.57 -11.74 -2.80
N TYR A 89 -21.30 -12.89 -2.17
CA TYR A 89 -20.07 -13.09 -1.41
C TYR A 89 -18.81 -13.03 -2.28
N SER A 90 -18.87 -13.46 -3.54
CA SER A 90 -17.76 -13.28 -4.48
C SER A 90 -17.48 -11.80 -4.74
N TYR A 91 -18.51 -10.99 -5.00
CA TYR A 91 -18.35 -9.54 -5.19
C TYR A 91 -17.78 -8.86 -3.94
N MET A 92 -18.34 -9.17 -2.77
CA MET A 92 -17.88 -8.64 -1.49
C MET A 92 -16.41 -8.97 -1.24
N ASN A 93 -15.99 -10.21 -1.49
CA ASN A 93 -14.59 -10.63 -1.34
C ASN A 93 -13.67 -9.92 -2.34
N THR A 94 -14.07 -9.79 -3.60
CA THR A 94 -13.27 -9.10 -4.63
C THR A 94 -13.11 -7.61 -4.32
N ALA A 95 -14.19 -6.95 -3.89
CA ALA A 95 -14.12 -5.55 -3.47
C ALA A 95 -13.21 -5.40 -2.25
N ALA A 96 -13.44 -6.20 -1.21
CA ALA A 96 -12.63 -6.16 0.02
C ALA A 96 -11.14 -6.39 -0.27
N PHE A 97 -10.79 -7.32 -1.16
CA PHE A 97 -9.41 -7.51 -1.63
C PHE A 97 -8.81 -6.22 -2.17
N GLY A 98 -9.50 -5.55 -3.11
CA GLY A 98 -9.03 -4.28 -3.68
C GLY A 98 -8.87 -3.18 -2.63
N PHE A 99 -9.81 -3.06 -1.68
CA PHE A 99 -9.70 -2.11 -0.56
C PHE A 99 -8.49 -2.43 0.32
N VAL A 100 -8.30 -3.69 0.73
CA VAL A 100 -7.20 -4.08 1.62
C VAL A 100 -5.84 -3.78 0.99
N ILE A 101 -5.61 -4.23 -0.25
CA ILE A 101 -4.31 -4.11 -0.93
C ILE A 101 -3.96 -2.66 -1.26
N TRP A 102 -4.91 -1.87 -1.75
CA TRP A 102 -4.60 -0.49 -2.15
C TRP A 102 -4.53 0.45 -0.97
N TRP A 103 -5.39 0.29 0.05
CA TRP A 103 -5.33 1.17 1.21
C TRP A 103 -4.12 0.90 2.11
N SER A 104 -3.60 -0.34 2.17
CA SER A 104 -2.32 -0.61 2.84
C SER A 104 -1.15 0.11 2.13
N ARG A 105 -1.12 0.10 0.79
CA ARG A 105 -0.14 0.84 -0.03
C ARG A 105 -0.28 2.35 0.13
N ILE A 106 -1.51 2.88 0.15
CA ILE A 106 -1.77 4.31 0.41
C ILE A 106 -1.30 4.69 1.82
N SER A 107 -1.52 3.85 2.84
CA SER A 107 -1.00 4.08 4.19
C SER A 107 0.54 4.13 4.20
N LEU A 108 1.21 3.23 3.49
CA LEU A 108 2.67 3.26 3.34
C LEU A 108 3.14 4.52 2.59
N ALA A 109 2.48 4.91 1.50
CA ALA A 109 2.80 6.11 0.74
C ALA A 109 2.66 7.37 1.61
N LEU A 110 1.58 7.47 2.38
CA LEU A 110 1.38 8.55 3.35
C LEU A 110 2.46 8.53 4.44
N ALA A 111 2.88 7.36 4.93
CA ALA A 111 4.01 7.28 5.85
C ALA A 111 5.29 7.86 5.22
N VAL A 112 5.56 7.61 3.93
CA VAL A 112 6.67 8.22 3.19
C VAL A 112 6.52 9.75 3.09
N VAL A 113 5.30 10.26 2.79
CA VAL A 113 5.02 11.71 2.79
C VAL A 113 5.35 12.32 4.15
N ARG A 114 4.96 11.66 5.25
CA ARG A 114 5.20 12.13 6.62
C ARG A 114 6.68 12.31 6.93
N ILE A 115 7.52 11.38 6.49
CA ILE A 115 8.96 11.38 6.76
C ILE A 115 9.65 12.45 5.88
N THR A 116 9.05 12.81 4.75
CA THR A 116 9.63 13.76 3.79
C THR A 116 9.48 15.20 4.29
N PRO A 117 10.57 15.98 4.38
CA PRO A 117 10.53 17.31 4.99
C PRO A 117 9.72 18.26 4.09
N VAL A 118 9.02 19.23 4.70
CA VAL A 118 8.21 20.21 3.97
C VAL A 118 9.00 21.02 2.93
N TRP A 119 10.29 21.24 3.20
CA TRP A 119 11.18 22.06 2.38
C TRP A 119 11.80 21.32 1.19
N SER A 120 11.61 20.01 1.08
CA SER A 120 12.25 19.23 0.02
C SER A 120 11.48 19.34 -1.28
N LYS A 121 12.19 19.61 -2.38
CA LYS A 121 11.64 19.59 -3.76
C LYS A 121 11.03 18.24 -4.14
N THR A 122 11.32 17.16 -3.39
CA THR A 122 10.77 15.82 -3.62
C THR A 122 9.37 15.62 -3.02
N ARG A 123 8.94 16.45 -2.06
CA ARG A 123 7.66 16.27 -1.37
C ARG A 123 6.44 16.33 -2.31
N PRO A 124 6.35 17.28 -3.27
CA PRO A 124 5.24 17.29 -4.23
C PRO A 124 5.15 16.00 -5.05
N TRP A 125 6.28 15.39 -5.41
CA TRP A 125 6.31 14.12 -6.12
C TRP A 125 5.71 12.97 -5.31
N VAL A 126 6.04 12.86 -4.01
CA VAL A 126 5.46 11.81 -3.15
C VAL A 126 3.95 11.99 -2.97
N ILE A 127 3.50 13.24 -2.82
CA ILE A 127 2.07 13.55 -2.76
C ILE A 127 1.40 13.16 -4.08
N GLY A 128 2.00 13.51 -5.22
CA GLY A 128 1.56 13.11 -6.55
C GLY A 128 1.44 11.59 -6.70
N PHE A 129 2.43 10.82 -6.25
CA PHE A 129 2.38 9.35 -6.26
C PHE A 129 1.27 8.79 -5.36
N THR A 130 1.05 9.40 -4.20
CA THR A 130 -0.05 9.00 -3.30
C THR A 130 -1.41 9.23 -3.98
N CYS A 131 -1.59 10.38 -4.63
CA CYS A 131 -2.80 10.65 -5.43
C CYS A 131 -2.95 9.67 -6.59
N ALA A 132 -1.86 9.34 -7.28
CA ALA A 132 -1.86 8.36 -8.36
C ALA A 132 -2.28 6.96 -7.88
N PHE A 133 -1.87 6.54 -6.68
CA PHE A 133 -2.33 5.28 -6.08
C PHE A 133 -3.83 5.29 -5.79
N VAL A 134 -4.38 6.40 -5.29
CA VAL A 134 -5.83 6.54 -5.07
C VAL A 134 -6.59 6.46 -6.39
N LEU A 135 -6.13 7.14 -7.43
CA LEU A 135 -6.76 7.10 -8.76
C LEU A 135 -6.67 5.69 -9.37
N ASN A 136 -5.51 5.05 -9.27
CA ASN A 136 -5.30 3.70 -9.76
C ASN A 136 -6.24 2.69 -9.07
N TRP A 137 -6.38 2.79 -7.74
CA TRP A 137 -7.33 2.01 -6.97
C TRP A 137 -8.77 2.18 -7.48
N ILE A 138 -9.22 3.42 -7.72
CA ILE A 138 -10.56 3.69 -8.27
C ILE A 138 -10.75 3.00 -9.62
N VAL A 139 -9.76 3.15 -10.53
CA VAL A 139 -9.80 2.55 -11.87
C VAL A 139 -9.85 1.02 -11.79
N ILE A 140 -9.04 0.39 -10.95
CA ILE A 140 -9.01 -1.07 -10.80
C ILE A 140 -10.31 -1.59 -10.20
N VAL A 141 -10.80 -0.99 -9.11
CA VAL A 141 -12.05 -1.43 -8.47
C VAL A 141 -13.24 -1.26 -9.41
N LEU A 142 -13.31 -0.14 -10.13
CA LEU A 142 -14.36 0.11 -11.11
C LEU A 142 -14.26 -0.87 -12.28
N GLY A 143 -13.07 -1.03 -12.87
CA GLY A 143 -12.82 -1.96 -13.97
C GLY A 143 -13.16 -3.40 -13.61
N MET A 144 -12.79 -3.83 -12.40
CA MET A 144 -13.15 -5.15 -11.87
C MET A 144 -14.66 -5.31 -11.70
N THR A 145 -15.32 -4.33 -11.07
CA THR A 145 -16.76 -4.38 -10.82
C THR A 145 -17.54 -4.41 -12.14
N LEU A 146 -17.20 -3.52 -13.08
CA LEU A 146 -17.83 -3.46 -14.40
C LEU A 146 -17.61 -4.75 -15.18
N ASN A 147 -16.39 -5.29 -15.19
CA ASN A 147 -16.08 -6.55 -15.85
C ASN A 147 -16.94 -7.72 -15.30
N CYS A 148 -17.14 -7.76 -13.99
CA CYS A 148 -17.96 -8.79 -13.36
C CYS A 148 -19.45 -8.61 -13.61
N VAL A 149 -19.92 -7.36 -13.73
CA VAL A 149 -21.33 -7.05 -14.02
C VAL A 149 -21.66 -7.38 -15.48
N VAL A 150 -20.81 -6.96 -16.42
CA VAL A 150 -21.03 -7.12 -17.87
C VAL A 150 -20.90 -8.59 -18.29
N ASN A 151 -19.88 -9.29 -17.78
CA ASN A 151 -19.70 -10.70 -18.11
C ASN A 151 -20.51 -11.55 -17.15
N GLU A 152 -21.66 -12.05 -17.57
CA GLU A 152 -22.51 -12.93 -16.74
C GLU A 152 -22.20 -14.44 -16.73
N PRO A 153 -21.45 -15.05 -17.69
CA PRO A 153 -21.32 -16.51 -17.75
C PRO A 153 -20.80 -17.16 -16.45
N TRP A 154 -19.93 -16.46 -15.71
CA TRP A 154 -19.38 -16.96 -14.43
C TRP A 154 -20.45 -17.18 -13.34
N LYS A 155 -21.60 -16.49 -13.43
CA LYS A 155 -22.71 -16.61 -12.47
C LYS A 155 -23.43 -17.96 -12.59
N TYR A 156 -23.32 -18.63 -13.74
CA TYR A 156 -24.05 -19.87 -14.05
C TYR A 156 -23.17 -21.13 -14.01
N LEU A 157 -21.87 -21.01 -13.72
CA LEU A 157 -20.98 -22.16 -13.60
C LEU A 157 -21.39 -23.04 -12.41
N LYS A 158 -21.56 -24.35 -12.67
CA LYS A 158 -21.76 -25.35 -11.61
C LYS A 158 -20.45 -25.54 -10.84
N GLY A 159 -20.42 -25.07 -9.60
CA GLY A 159 -19.27 -25.22 -8.72
C GLY A 159 -19.54 -24.72 -7.30
N ASN A 160 -18.79 -25.25 -6.34
CA ASN A 160 -18.88 -24.81 -4.94
C ASN A 160 -18.25 -23.43 -4.72
N ILE A 161 -17.29 -23.05 -5.57
CA ILE A 161 -16.59 -21.76 -5.50
C ILE A 161 -16.84 -21.03 -6.82
N LEU A 162 -17.74 -20.03 -6.77
CA LEU A 162 -17.92 -19.07 -7.84
C LEU A 162 -16.95 -17.92 -7.61
N THR A 163 -16.25 -17.53 -8.67
CA THR A 163 -15.34 -16.39 -8.66
C THR A 163 -15.52 -15.65 -9.97
N CYS A 164 -15.77 -14.35 -9.90
CA CYS A 164 -15.58 -13.50 -11.07
C CYS A 164 -14.08 -13.34 -11.31
N GLY A 165 -13.59 -13.93 -12.40
CA GLY A 165 -12.20 -13.75 -12.83
C GLY A 165 -12.01 -12.35 -13.41
N PRO A 166 -10.94 -11.63 -13.05
CA PRO A 166 -10.55 -10.42 -13.78
C PRO A 166 -10.36 -10.75 -15.27
N ALA A 167 -10.70 -9.81 -16.15
CA ALA A 167 -10.25 -9.89 -17.53
C ALA A 167 -8.72 -9.97 -17.56
N ARG A 168 -8.16 -10.70 -18.54
CA ARG A 168 -6.69 -10.85 -18.68
C ARG A 168 -5.99 -9.49 -18.71
N VAL A 169 -6.58 -8.52 -19.40
CA VAL A 169 -6.08 -7.13 -19.48
C VAL A 169 -6.09 -6.45 -18.12
N MET A 170 -7.22 -6.51 -17.39
CA MET A 170 -7.33 -5.88 -16.06
C MET A 170 -6.36 -6.49 -15.06
N THR A 171 -6.11 -7.80 -15.16
CA THR A 171 -5.10 -8.44 -14.33
C THR A 171 -3.71 -7.95 -14.67
N LEU A 172 -3.34 -7.94 -15.96
CA LEU A 172 -2.02 -7.50 -16.37
C LEU A 172 -1.77 -6.08 -15.89
N LEU A 173 -2.75 -5.19 -16.08
CA LEU A 173 -2.72 -3.83 -15.57
C LEU A 173 -2.52 -3.80 -14.06
N SER A 174 -3.33 -4.54 -13.28
CA SER A 174 -3.21 -4.59 -11.82
C SER A 174 -1.82 -5.06 -11.37
N VAL A 175 -1.31 -6.16 -11.93
CA VAL A 175 0.00 -6.72 -11.57
C VAL A 175 1.11 -5.74 -11.94
N THR A 176 1.06 -5.12 -13.11
CA THR A 176 2.06 -4.13 -13.52
C THR A 176 2.02 -2.90 -12.62
N THR A 177 0.83 -2.38 -12.29
CA THR A 177 0.70 -1.23 -11.39
C THR A 177 1.09 -1.57 -9.96
N ASP A 178 0.87 -2.81 -9.52
CA ASP A 178 1.32 -3.32 -8.23
C ASP A 178 2.85 -3.34 -8.15
N ILE A 179 3.53 -3.91 -9.16
CA ILE A 179 4.99 -3.94 -9.23
C ILE A 179 5.55 -2.52 -9.26
N ILE A 180 5.03 -1.65 -10.12
CA ILE A 180 5.48 -0.25 -10.22
C ILE A 180 5.26 0.46 -8.88
N GLY A 181 4.10 0.28 -8.25
CA GLY A 181 3.79 0.87 -6.95
C GLY A 181 4.76 0.44 -5.86
N ASP A 182 5.09 -0.85 -5.79
CA ASP A 182 6.06 -1.37 -4.82
C ASP A 182 7.48 -0.84 -5.12
N MET A 183 7.88 -0.77 -6.40
CA MET A 183 9.16 -0.19 -6.79
C MET A 183 9.28 1.30 -6.46
N LEU A 184 8.20 2.07 -6.57
CA LEU A 184 8.17 3.48 -6.17
C LEU A 184 8.27 3.63 -4.65
N LEU A 185 7.54 2.80 -3.89
CA LEU A 185 7.59 2.78 -2.42
C LEU A 185 8.96 2.35 -1.89
N VAL A 186 9.68 1.51 -2.62
CA VAL A 186 11.06 1.08 -2.34
C VAL A 186 12.07 2.14 -2.76
N GLY A 187 11.97 2.60 -4.00
CA GLY A 187 12.96 3.46 -4.65
C GLY A 187 13.03 4.83 -4.01
N PHE A 188 11.89 5.41 -3.63
CA PHE A 188 11.87 6.76 -3.09
C PHE A 188 12.59 6.88 -1.73
N PRO A 189 12.31 6.03 -0.72
CA PRO A 189 13.04 6.05 0.53
C PRO A 189 14.54 5.71 0.36
N LEU A 190 14.89 4.78 -0.52
CA LEU A 190 16.29 4.42 -0.81
C LEU A 190 17.07 5.57 -1.44
N TYR A 191 16.50 6.22 -2.45
CA TYR A 191 17.09 7.40 -3.10
C TYR A 191 17.42 8.47 -2.05
N ARG A 192 16.49 8.71 -1.12
CA ARG A 192 16.70 9.67 -0.04
C ARG A 192 17.79 9.25 0.95
N LEU A 193 17.87 7.95 1.29
CA LEU A 193 18.95 7.44 2.14
C LEU A 193 20.32 7.65 1.52
N TRP A 194 20.42 7.54 0.19
CA TRP A 194 21.67 7.71 -0.52
C TRP A 194 22.08 9.18 -0.65
N SER A 195 21.11 10.07 -0.80
CA SER A 195 21.38 11.50 -1.01
C SER A 195 21.67 12.29 0.28
N ILE A 196 21.28 11.79 1.47
CA ILE A 196 21.33 12.57 2.71
C ILE A 196 21.90 11.71 3.84
N THR A 197 22.86 12.25 4.59
CA THR A 197 23.35 11.69 5.86
C THR A 197 22.23 11.74 6.91
N LEU A 198 21.35 10.74 6.89
CA LEU A 198 20.18 10.68 7.77
C LEU A 198 20.55 10.18 9.17
N ARG A 199 19.79 10.64 10.17
CA ARG A 199 19.92 10.19 11.56
C ARG A 199 19.61 8.68 11.64
N PRO A 200 20.31 7.88 12.49
CA PRO A 200 20.15 6.41 12.52
C PRO A 200 18.70 5.92 12.68
N ALA A 201 17.86 6.66 13.41
CA ALA A 201 16.44 6.34 13.57
C ALA A 201 15.65 6.43 12.25
N GLN A 202 15.92 7.43 11.41
CA GLN A 202 15.28 7.59 10.10
C GLN A 202 15.74 6.50 9.14
N ARG A 203 17.02 6.11 9.21
CA ARG A 203 17.58 5.02 8.40
C ARG A 203 16.91 3.69 8.67
N ARG A 204 16.68 3.35 9.94
CA ARG A 204 15.95 2.12 10.33
C ARG A 204 14.54 2.11 9.77
N LEU A 205 13.80 3.20 9.92
CA LEU A 205 12.41 3.26 9.46
C LEU A 205 12.31 3.11 7.93
N VAL A 206 13.23 3.71 7.17
CA VAL A 206 13.28 3.52 5.72
C VAL A 206 13.57 2.06 5.36
N LEU A 207 14.54 1.43 6.03
CA LEU A 207 14.88 0.03 5.77
C LEU A 207 13.70 -0.91 6.09
N LEU A 208 12.89 -0.58 7.10
CA LEU A 208 11.66 -1.30 7.40
C LEU A 208 10.61 -1.14 6.31
N VAL A 209 10.37 0.09 5.83
CA VAL A 209 9.45 0.33 4.71
C VAL A 209 9.90 -0.45 3.46
N PHE A 210 11.20 -0.43 3.17
CA PHE A 210 11.78 -1.23 2.09
C PHE A 210 11.51 -2.73 2.28
N SER A 211 11.80 -3.28 3.46
CA SER A 211 11.57 -4.70 3.76
C SER A 211 10.10 -5.08 3.62
N THR A 212 9.18 -4.21 4.05
CA THR A 212 7.74 -4.45 3.95
C THR A 212 7.25 -4.44 2.52
N SER A 213 7.79 -3.55 1.66
CA SER A 213 7.45 -3.53 0.24
C SER A 213 7.99 -4.72 -0.54
N VAL A 214 9.17 -5.23 -0.16
CA VAL A 214 9.69 -6.49 -0.73
C VAL A 214 8.79 -7.66 -0.32
N LEU A 215 8.33 -7.70 0.93
CA LEU A 215 7.42 -8.74 1.41
C LEU A 215 6.08 -8.74 0.66
N THR A 216 5.49 -7.56 0.41
CA THR A 216 4.24 -7.45 -0.37
C THR A 216 4.45 -7.85 -1.83
N LEU A 217 5.58 -7.47 -2.44
CA LEU A 217 5.92 -7.86 -3.80
C LEU A 217 6.06 -9.38 -3.96
N VAL A 218 6.69 -10.06 -3.00
CA VAL A 218 6.82 -11.52 -3.01
C VAL A 218 5.45 -12.18 -2.88
N ALA A 219 4.59 -11.68 -1.99
CA ALA A 219 3.22 -12.19 -1.83
C ALA A 219 2.39 -12.01 -3.12
N ALA A 220 2.43 -10.83 -3.74
CA ALA A 220 1.76 -10.54 -5.01
C ALA A 220 2.28 -11.45 -6.14
N THR A 221 3.60 -11.65 -6.20
CA THR A 221 4.22 -12.56 -7.18
C THR A 221 3.76 -14.00 -6.97
N ALA A 222 3.66 -14.47 -5.72
CA ALA A 222 3.15 -15.79 -5.41
C ALA A 222 1.68 -15.95 -5.84
N VAL A 223 0.84 -14.93 -5.62
CA VAL A 223 -0.55 -14.92 -6.11
C VAL A 223 -0.59 -14.95 -7.63
N ALA A 224 0.25 -14.17 -8.31
CA ALA A 224 0.33 -14.19 -9.77
C ALA A 224 0.73 -15.58 -10.31
N ILE A 225 1.72 -16.23 -9.70
CA ILE A 225 2.15 -17.58 -10.06
C ILE A 225 1.02 -18.60 -9.84
N VAL A 226 0.31 -18.53 -8.70
CA VAL A 226 -0.80 -19.45 -8.42
C VAL A 226 -2.01 -19.20 -9.33
N SER A 227 -2.24 -17.94 -9.73
CA SER A 227 -3.36 -17.53 -10.59
C SER A 227 -3.15 -17.90 -12.05
N TYR A 228 -1.94 -17.73 -12.56
CA TYR A 228 -1.63 -17.81 -14.00
C TYR A 228 -0.65 -18.92 -14.36
N GLY A 229 0.05 -19.47 -13.38
CA GLY A 229 0.94 -20.59 -13.60
C GLY A 229 0.14 -21.79 -14.11
N SER A 230 0.46 -22.23 -15.33
CA SER A 230 -0.01 -23.53 -15.86
C SER A 230 0.52 -24.73 -15.06
N LEU A 231 1.33 -24.46 -14.02
CA LEU A 231 1.98 -25.42 -13.14
C LEU A 231 1.01 -26.16 -12.22
N LEU A 232 -0.14 -25.57 -11.86
CA LEU A 232 -1.08 -26.18 -10.91
C LEU A 232 -2.35 -26.65 -11.60
N LYS A 233 -2.65 -27.94 -11.52
CA LYS A 233 -3.89 -28.55 -12.04
C LYS A 233 -4.58 -29.35 -10.94
N GLY A 234 -5.91 -29.48 -11.01
CA GLY A 234 -6.67 -30.35 -10.10
C GLY A 234 -7.79 -29.64 -9.34
N PRO A 235 -8.59 -30.41 -8.59
CA PRO A 235 -9.79 -29.91 -7.92
C PRO A 235 -9.47 -28.93 -6.77
N GLY A 236 -8.28 -29.02 -6.17
CA GLY A 236 -7.86 -28.15 -5.08
C GLY A 236 -7.39 -26.75 -5.51
N VAL A 237 -7.09 -26.53 -6.80
CA VAL A 237 -6.44 -25.30 -7.29
C VAL A 237 -7.25 -24.05 -6.98
N LYS A 238 -8.57 -24.09 -7.15
CA LYS A 238 -9.45 -22.94 -6.84
C LYS A 238 -9.43 -22.56 -5.35
N LEU A 239 -9.34 -23.56 -4.47
CA LEU A 239 -9.22 -23.30 -3.04
C LEU A 239 -7.84 -22.73 -2.72
N VAL A 240 -6.77 -23.32 -3.24
CA VAL A 240 -5.41 -22.83 -3.05
C VAL A 240 -5.29 -21.38 -3.52
N TRP A 241 -5.76 -21.08 -4.72
CA TRP A 241 -5.83 -19.71 -5.25
C TRP A 241 -6.54 -18.75 -4.31
N LEU A 242 -7.74 -19.13 -3.85
CA LEU A 242 -8.51 -18.31 -2.91
C LEU A 242 -7.74 -18.07 -1.61
N MET A 243 -7.07 -19.08 -1.09
CA MET A 243 -6.30 -18.96 0.16
C MET A 243 -5.05 -18.10 -0.02
N THR A 244 -4.32 -18.24 -1.13
CA THR A 244 -3.13 -17.42 -1.41
C THR A 244 -3.49 -15.93 -1.50
N VAL A 245 -4.63 -15.59 -2.12
CA VAL A 245 -5.14 -14.21 -2.18
C VAL A 245 -5.41 -13.66 -0.77
N ASN A 246 -6.00 -14.44 0.14
CA ASN A 246 -6.24 -14.00 1.52
C ASN A 246 -4.95 -13.87 2.35
N ILE A 247 -3.96 -14.72 2.07
CA ILE A 247 -2.61 -14.60 2.66
C ILE A 247 -1.97 -13.27 2.22
N GLU A 248 -2.04 -12.95 0.93
CA GLU A 248 -1.55 -11.67 0.41
C GLU A 248 -2.22 -10.47 1.10
N GLN A 249 -3.55 -10.50 1.25
CA GLN A 249 -4.29 -9.44 1.96
C GLN A 249 -3.76 -9.23 3.38
N SER A 250 -3.63 -10.31 4.15
CA SER A 250 -3.17 -10.21 5.53
C SER A 250 -1.72 -9.76 5.62
N ILE A 251 -0.83 -10.27 4.74
CA ILE A 251 0.56 -9.83 4.64
C ILE A 251 0.63 -8.33 4.35
N SER A 252 -0.22 -7.83 3.45
CA SER A 252 -0.25 -6.42 3.07
C SER A 252 -0.60 -5.50 4.25
N VAL A 253 -1.56 -5.90 5.09
CA VAL A 253 -1.92 -5.16 6.30
C VAL A 253 -0.84 -5.24 7.37
N ILE A 254 -0.27 -6.42 7.61
CA ILE A 254 0.84 -6.58 8.56
C ILE A 254 2.03 -5.72 8.11
N ALA A 255 2.38 -5.78 6.83
CA ALA A 255 3.46 -5.03 6.22
C ALA A 255 3.27 -3.51 6.37
N CYS A 256 2.06 -2.97 6.15
CA CYS A 256 1.83 -1.54 6.29
C CYS A 256 1.94 -1.05 7.74
N ASN A 257 1.69 -1.91 8.73
CA ASN A 257 1.78 -1.60 10.17
C ASN A 257 3.16 -1.84 10.77
N LEU A 258 3.96 -2.72 10.16
CA LEU A 258 5.24 -3.18 10.68
C LEU A 258 6.24 -2.06 11.01
N PRO A 259 6.41 -0.98 10.21
CA PRO A 259 7.37 0.08 10.52
C PRO A 259 7.05 0.80 11.85
N VAL A 260 5.76 0.92 12.19
CA VAL A 260 5.32 1.55 13.44
C VAL A 260 5.49 0.60 14.61
N LEU A 261 5.07 -0.66 14.44
CA LEU A 261 5.15 -1.67 15.50
C LEU A 261 6.59 -1.97 15.90
N ILE A 262 7.51 -2.09 14.94
CA ILE A 262 8.93 -2.27 15.25
C ILE A 262 9.51 -1.04 15.93
N SER A 263 9.16 0.17 15.45
CA SER A 263 9.60 1.41 16.10
C SER A 263 9.09 1.55 17.53
N TRP A 264 7.91 1.01 17.83
CA TRP A 264 7.34 0.95 19.17
C TRP A 264 8.06 -0.11 20.02
N GLY A 265 8.16 -1.35 19.54
CA GLY A 265 8.81 -2.44 20.26
C GLY A 265 10.25 -2.08 20.64
N TYR A 266 11.01 -1.50 19.71
CA TYR A 266 12.37 -1.04 20.01
C TYR A 266 12.42 -0.02 21.17
N ARG A 267 11.46 0.90 21.26
CA ARG A 267 11.42 1.89 22.35
C ARG A 267 11.02 1.29 23.68
N VAL A 268 10.16 0.27 23.67
CA VAL A 268 9.74 -0.42 24.89
C VAL A 268 10.92 -1.22 25.45
N PHE A 269 11.57 -2.04 24.63
CA PHE A 269 12.66 -2.90 25.08
C PHE A 269 13.96 -2.15 25.37
N SER A 270 14.32 -1.12 24.60
CA SER A 270 15.54 -0.34 24.86
C SER A 270 15.44 0.61 26.05
N CYS A 271 14.26 0.82 26.64
CA CYS A 271 14.12 1.65 27.84
C CYS A 271 14.50 0.90 29.12
N ASP A 272 14.55 -0.44 29.08
CA ASP A 272 14.89 -1.27 30.23
C ASP A 272 16.42 -1.39 30.43
N ASP A 273 17.21 -1.30 29.35
CA ASP A 273 18.68 -1.43 29.41
C ASP A 273 19.39 -0.19 29.98
N ASP A 274 18.79 0.99 29.88
CA ASP A 274 19.40 2.26 30.36
C ASP A 274 19.33 2.41 31.90
N ASN A 275 18.60 1.52 32.60
CA ASN A 275 18.46 1.55 34.07
C ASN A 275 19.34 0.52 34.81
N GLU A 276 20.04 -0.38 34.11
CA GLU A 276 20.94 -1.37 34.75
C GLU A 276 22.44 -1.00 34.70
N SER A 277 22.85 0.02 33.95
CA SER A 277 24.25 0.51 33.96
C SER A 277 24.41 1.70 34.90
N GLY A 278 24.05 1.49 36.16
CA GLY A 278 24.43 2.33 37.29
C GLY A 278 25.82 1.96 37.80
N ASP A 279 26.83 1.85 36.92
CA ASP A 279 28.23 1.76 37.35
C ASP A 279 28.83 3.16 37.33
N HIS A 280 29.06 3.67 38.53
CA HIS A 280 29.75 4.90 38.83
C HIS A 280 31.13 4.95 38.16
N ILE A 281 31.24 5.64 37.03
CA ILE A 281 32.49 6.29 36.63
C ILE A 281 32.19 7.77 36.48
N THR A 282 32.35 8.49 37.59
CA THR A 282 32.52 9.93 37.61
C THR A 282 33.73 10.32 36.75
N PRO A 283 33.57 11.07 35.64
CA PRO A 283 34.68 11.82 35.09
C PRO A 283 34.84 13.07 35.95
N HIS A 284 35.83 13.04 36.85
CA HIS A 284 36.32 14.21 37.55
C HIS A 284 36.87 15.22 36.53
N TRP A 285 36.02 16.13 36.07
CA TRP A 285 36.44 17.31 35.32
C TRP A 285 36.90 18.37 36.32
N SER A 286 38.19 18.32 36.70
CA SER A 286 38.86 19.46 37.30
C SER A 286 39.00 20.55 36.26
N HIS A 287 38.15 21.57 36.37
CA HIS A 287 38.40 22.89 35.80
C HIS A 287 39.66 23.47 36.45
N ILE A 288 40.78 23.44 35.74
CA ILE A 288 41.88 24.39 35.95
C ILE A 288 41.80 25.39 34.81
N ALA A 289 41.28 26.58 35.11
CA ALA A 289 41.43 27.76 34.28
C ALA A 289 42.59 28.61 34.84
N PRO A 290 43.72 28.75 34.15
CA PRO A 290 44.70 29.78 34.45
C PRO A 290 44.41 30.99 33.55
N GLY A 291 43.88 32.07 34.13
CA GLY A 291 43.64 33.29 33.35
C GLY A 291 42.65 34.25 33.98
N GLY A 292 42.86 34.63 35.24
CA GLY A 292 42.17 35.78 35.83
C GLY A 292 42.77 37.07 35.29
N LEU A 293 42.22 37.58 34.19
CA LEU A 293 42.40 38.98 33.79
C LEU A 293 41.11 39.74 34.12
N SER A 294 41.28 40.74 34.96
CA SER A 294 40.29 41.67 35.47
C SER A 294 39.49 42.35 34.35
N MET A 295 38.16 42.23 34.40
CA MET A 295 37.24 43.07 33.64
C MET A 295 36.72 44.18 34.57
N PRO A 296 36.85 45.47 34.21
CA PRO A 296 36.28 46.55 34.98
C PRO A 296 34.78 46.70 34.65
N THR A 297 34.02 46.82 35.73
CA THR A 297 32.63 47.25 35.81
C THR A 297 32.37 48.54 35.01
N PHE A 298 31.47 48.49 34.02
CA PHE A 298 30.80 49.67 33.47
C PHE A 298 29.28 49.49 33.58
N VAL A 299 28.66 50.48 34.21
CA VAL A 299 27.22 50.67 34.47
C VAL A 299 26.84 52.00 33.76
N PRO A 300 25.56 52.28 33.47
CA PRO A 300 24.91 52.19 32.17
C PRO A 300 24.66 53.58 31.55
N THR A 301 24.16 53.65 30.31
CA THR A 301 23.50 54.87 29.82
C THR A 301 22.26 54.53 29.03
N ASP A 302 21.11 54.90 29.60
CA ASP A 302 19.84 55.08 28.91
C ASP A 302 19.99 56.15 27.83
N SER A 303 19.36 55.94 26.67
CA SER A 303 18.98 57.05 25.80
C SER A 303 17.72 56.71 25.01
N SER A 304 16.64 57.38 25.39
CA SER A 304 15.41 57.53 24.62
C SER A 304 15.64 58.44 23.42
N GLY A 305 15.04 58.14 22.27
CA GLY A 305 15.03 59.06 21.13
C GLY A 305 14.09 58.63 20.01
N ASN A 306 12.93 59.28 19.96
CA ASN A 306 12.01 59.38 18.81
C ASN A 306 12.74 59.84 17.53
N HIS A 307 12.33 59.34 16.35
CA HIS A 307 11.80 60.11 15.19
C HIS A 307 11.69 59.21 13.93
N SER A 308 10.49 59.01 13.37
CA SER A 308 9.92 59.63 12.15
C SER A 308 10.28 59.01 10.79
N GLN A 309 9.20 58.72 10.06
CA GLN A 309 8.93 59.08 8.65
C GLN A 309 9.45 58.22 7.48
N THR A 310 8.46 57.75 6.71
CA THR A 310 8.33 57.68 5.23
C THR A 310 9.41 56.99 4.39
N SER A 311 8.99 56.00 3.60
CA SER A 311 9.12 56.04 2.14
C SER A 311 8.24 54.98 1.51
N GLU A 312 7.38 55.43 0.60
CA GLU A 312 6.69 54.63 -0.40
C GLU A 312 7.69 53.88 -1.29
N ASN A 313 7.30 52.73 -1.83
CA ASN A 313 7.69 52.31 -3.17
C ASN A 313 6.68 51.28 -3.69
N GLY A 314 5.89 51.73 -4.67
CA GLY A 314 5.02 50.89 -5.46
C GLY A 314 5.82 50.08 -6.49
N ILE A 315 5.39 48.85 -6.73
CA ILE A 315 5.77 48.07 -7.90
C ILE A 315 4.47 47.63 -8.59
N GLN A 316 4.26 48.21 -9.77
CA GLN A 316 3.28 47.78 -10.77
C GLN A 316 3.59 46.34 -11.19
N ILE A 317 2.58 45.46 -11.17
CA ILE A 317 2.62 44.18 -11.88
C ILE A 317 1.76 44.31 -13.12
N SER A 318 2.43 44.24 -14.26
CA SER A 318 1.87 44.23 -15.61
C SER A 318 1.11 42.92 -15.86
N ALA A 319 -0.09 43.06 -16.45
CA ALA A 319 -0.91 41.97 -16.93
C ALA A 319 -0.62 41.74 -18.41
N SER A 320 -0.12 40.57 -18.76
CA SER A 320 -0.15 39.98 -20.11
C SER A 320 0.26 38.52 -19.97
N ASP A 321 -0.67 37.59 -20.18
CA ASP A 321 -0.45 36.21 -20.68
C ASP A 321 -1.72 35.37 -20.48
N THR A 322 -2.74 35.64 -21.29
CA THR A 322 -3.92 34.77 -21.45
C THR A 322 -4.26 34.62 -22.92
N SER A 323 -3.41 33.91 -23.67
CA SER A 323 -3.76 33.36 -24.99
C SER A 323 -2.78 32.28 -25.44
N LEU A 324 -2.59 31.22 -24.65
CA LEU A 324 -1.83 30.04 -25.13
C LEU A 324 -2.20 28.74 -24.40
N HIS A 325 -3.46 28.59 -23.95
CA HIS A 325 -3.87 27.39 -23.20
C HIS A 325 -5.10 26.66 -23.80
N SER A 326 -5.71 27.17 -24.87
CA SER A 326 -6.91 26.55 -25.46
C SER A 326 -6.64 25.53 -26.57
N GLU A 327 -5.42 25.44 -27.12
CA GLU A 327 -5.16 24.62 -28.31
C GLU A 327 -4.48 23.27 -27.98
N ILE A 328 -3.87 23.14 -26.81
CA ILE A 328 -3.23 21.90 -26.36
C ILE A 328 -4.25 20.88 -25.80
N LYS A 329 -5.43 21.35 -25.36
CA LYS A 329 -6.41 20.49 -24.67
C LYS A 329 -7.24 19.63 -25.63
N THR A 330 -7.47 20.10 -26.86
CA THR A 330 -8.22 19.35 -27.88
C THR A 330 -7.40 18.25 -28.55
N GLN A 331 -6.08 18.43 -28.68
CA GLN A 331 -5.21 17.45 -29.33
C GLN A 331 -4.89 16.23 -28.42
N GLN A 332 -5.01 16.40 -27.10
CA GLN A 332 -4.75 15.33 -26.13
C GLN A 332 -5.96 14.44 -25.87
N ASP A 333 -7.19 14.94 -26.05
CA ASP A 333 -8.40 14.11 -25.92
C ASP A 333 -8.63 13.21 -27.15
N GLU A 334 -8.21 13.63 -28.35
CA GLU A 334 -8.32 12.80 -29.56
C GLU A 334 -7.34 11.61 -29.57
N SER A 335 -6.12 11.80 -29.03
CA SER A 335 -5.11 10.71 -28.99
C SER A 335 -5.49 9.58 -28.02
N VAL A 336 -6.17 9.91 -26.92
CA VAL A 336 -6.66 8.93 -25.95
C VAL A 336 -7.82 8.11 -26.54
N ILE A 337 -8.72 8.73 -27.31
CA ILE A 337 -9.87 8.02 -27.92
C ILE A 337 -9.42 7.05 -29.02
N GLU A 338 -8.38 7.38 -29.79
CA GLU A 338 -7.76 6.50 -30.80
C GLU A 338 -7.07 5.28 -30.16
N GLU A 339 -6.40 5.47 -29.01
CA GLU A 339 -5.73 4.37 -28.29
C GLU A 339 -6.75 3.34 -27.75
N TRP A 340 -7.90 3.80 -27.24
CA TRP A 340 -8.97 2.92 -26.75
C TRP A 340 -9.64 2.11 -27.88
N LYS A 341 -9.86 2.70 -29.07
CA LYS A 341 -10.41 1.98 -30.22
C LYS A 341 -9.46 0.90 -30.74
N THR A 342 -8.16 1.14 -30.68
CA THR A 342 -7.14 0.18 -31.10
C THR A 342 -7.12 -1.04 -30.17
N VAL A 343 -7.23 -0.81 -28.84
CA VAL A 343 -7.32 -1.89 -27.84
C VAL A 343 -8.59 -2.73 -28.01
N GLU A 344 -9.72 -2.11 -28.34
CA GLU A 344 -10.99 -2.82 -28.56
C GLU A 344 -10.97 -3.71 -29.83
N GLY A 345 -10.28 -3.27 -30.89
CA GLY A 345 -10.06 -4.06 -32.10
C GLY A 345 -9.19 -5.30 -31.87
N VAL A 346 -8.14 -5.18 -31.05
CA VAL A 346 -7.28 -6.31 -30.65
C VAL A 346 -8.05 -7.33 -29.80
N LEU A 347 -8.93 -6.86 -28.90
CA LEU A 347 -9.77 -7.74 -28.08
C LEU A 347 -10.79 -8.53 -28.90
N LYS A 348 -11.42 -7.93 -29.91
CA LYS A 348 -12.35 -8.64 -30.81
C LYS A 348 -11.66 -9.70 -31.68
N SER A 349 -10.45 -9.42 -32.16
CA SER A 349 -9.65 -10.39 -32.95
C SER A 349 -9.22 -11.61 -32.13
N THR A 350 -8.98 -11.42 -30.82
CA THR A 350 -8.49 -12.50 -29.95
C THR A 350 -9.62 -13.37 -29.39
N SER A 351 -10.82 -12.81 -29.20
CA SER A 351 -11.99 -13.55 -28.70
C SER A 351 -12.56 -14.57 -29.70
N GLY A 352 -12.32 -14.40 -31.01
CA GLY A 352 -12.82 -15.32 -32.05
C GLY A 352 -12.05 -16.64 -32.16
N LYS A 353 -10.90 -16.79 -31.49
CA LYS A 353 -10.01 -17.95 -31.67
C LYS A 353 -10.06 -19.03 -30.57
N TYR A 354 -10.84 -18.83 -29.50
CA TYR A 354 -10.76 -19.71 -28.31
C TYR A 354 -12.11 -20.17 -27.75
N ILE A 355 -13.17 -20.20 -28.56
CA ILE A 355 -14.43 -20.91 -28.23
C ILE A 355 -14.45 -22.24 -28.98
N THR A 356 -13.54 -23.14 -28.62
CA THR A 356 -13.65 -24.59 -28.83
C THR A 356 -12.56 -25.23 -27.98
N VAL A 357 -12.87 -25.49 -26.70
CA VAL A 357 -12.56 -26.71 -25.92
C VAL A 357 -13.48 -26.70 -24.71
#